data_AF-A0A0H3BZM0-F1
#
_entry.id   AF-A0A0H3BZM0-F1
#
_cell.length_a   1.000
_cell.length_b   1.000
_cell.length_c   1.000
_cell.angle_alpha   90.00
_cell.angle_beta   90.00
_cell.angle_gamma   90.00
#
_symmetry.space_group_name_H-M   'P 1'
#
loop_
_entity.id
_entity.type
_entity.pdbx_description
1 polymer ?
#
loop_
_entity_poly.entity_id
_entity_poly.type
_entity_poly.pdbx_seq_one_letter_code
_entity_poly.pdbx_strand_id
1 'polypeptide(L)'
;MDAVNTSSVISNVKLDLGILDSQQDDLLNMLLKRVTDHFKAKYGVVKIDSAFSFVLEDCLIARFNRRGAERAKSESVEGHTTTYYDFLDEFEPYDNMIMAKLDLIKDKSRKGGLYFL
;
A
#
# COMPACT_ATOMS: atom_id res chain seq x y z
N MET A 1 4.74 14.60 -11.89
CA MET A 1 4.33 13.41 -11.12
C MET A 1 5.14 13.45 -9.87
N ASP A 2 4.49 13.80 -8.77
CA ASP A 2 5.16 13.96 -7.49
C ASP A 2 5.25 12.58 -6.85
N ALA A 3 6.42 12.23 -6.34
CA ALA A 3 6.62 10.94 -5.70
C ALA A 3 5.87 10.91 -4.36
N VAL A 4 5.28 9.74 -4.04
CA VAL A 4 4.63 9.55 -2.74
C VAL A 4 5.61 9.81 -1.57
N ASN A 5 5.13 10.52 -0.55
CA ASN A 5 5.87 10.74 0.69
C ASN A 5 5.54 9.64 1.69
N THR A 6 6.44 8.67 1.85
CA THR A 6 6.24 7.52 2.75
C THR A 6 6.18 7.92 4.22
N SER A 7 6.87 8.98 4.64
CA SER A 7 6.81 9.46 6.01
C SER A 7 5.42 10.01 6.35
N SER A 8 4.78 10.71 5.41
CA SER A 8 3.40 11.17 5.57
C SER A 8 2.42 10.00 5.67
N VAL A 9 2.60 8.96 4.85
CA VAL A 9 1.78 7.72 4.92
C VAL A 9 1.89 7.07 6.30
N ILE A 10 3.09 6.93 6.86
CA ILE A 10 3.29 6.37 8.20
C ILE A 10 2.58 7.24 9.26
N SER A 11 2.76 8.56 9.22
CA SER A 11 2.11 9.46 10.18
C SER A 11 0.59 9.38 10.13
N ASN A 12 0.00 9.32 8.93
CA ASN A 12 -1.44 9.19 8.76
C ASN A 12 -1.96 7.85 9.29
N VAL A 13 -1.27 6.75 8.97
CA VAL A 13 -1.65 5.42 9.48
C VAL A 13 -1.51 5.32 11.00
N LYS A 14 -0.46 5.90 11.58
CA LYS A 14 -0.32 5.95 13.05
C LYS A 14 -1.47 6.71 13.69
N LEU A 15 -1.87 7.83 13.10
CA LEU A 15 -3.02 8.62 13.56
C LEU A 15 -4.32 7.80 13.48
N ASP A 16 -4.58 7.11 12.37
CA ASP A 16 -5.78 6.28 12.18
C ASP A 16 -5.84 5.11 13.18
N LEU A 17 -4.71 4.43 13.37
CA LEU A 17 -4.59 3.32 14.33
C LEU A 17 -4.53 3.78 15.81
N GLY A 18 -4.53 5.07 16.09
CA GLY A 18 -4.39 5.61 17.45
C GLY A 18 -3.02 5.35 18.10
N ILE A 19 -1.97 5.14 17.30
CA ILE A 19 -0.61 4.87 17.76
C ILE A 19 0.12 6.21 17.99
N LEU A 20 0.31 6.56 19.27
CA LEU A 20 0.94 7.82 19.67
C LEU A 20 2.47 7.70 19.91
N ASP A 21 2.96 6.48 20.15
CA ASP A 21 4.39 6.20 20.37
C ASP A 21 5.10 5.76 19.08
N SER A 22 6.38 5.41 19.17
CA SER A 22 7.20 4.93 18.05
C SER A 22 7.50 3.42 18.09
N GLN A 23 6.85 2.65 18.97
CA GLN A 23 7.20 1.24 19.19
C GLN A 23 6.90 0.35 17.97
N GLN A 24 5.94 0.75 17.13
CA GLN A 24 5.55 0.00 15.93
C GLN A 24 6.14 0.59 14.64
N ASP A 25 7.00 1.61 14.71
CA ASP A 25 7.49 2.33 13.52
C ASP A 25 8.28 1.40 12.60
N ASP A 26 9.16 0.56 13.13
CA ASP A 26 9.92 -0.41 12.31
C ASP A 26 9.00 -1.41 11.60
N LEU A 27 7.95 -1.86 12.29
CA LEU A 27 6.96 -2.77 11.73
C LEU A 27 6.17 -2.08 10.61
N LEU A 28 5.68 -0.86 10.85
CA LEU A 28 4.91 -0.09 9.87
C LEU A 28 5.77 0.25 8.64
N ASN A 29 7.03 0.65 8.83
CA ASN A 29 7.95 0.91 7.72
C ASN A 29 8.22 -0.35 6.88
N MET A 30 8.43 -1.49 7.53
CA MET A 30 8.63 -2.77 6.84
C MET A 30 7.38 -3.19 6.05
N LEU A 31 6.18 -3.02 6.62
CA LEU A 31 4.92 -3.30 5.93
C LEU A 31 4.69 -2.33 4.77
N LEU A 32 4.93 -1.04 4.95
CA LEU A 32 4.82 -0.04 3.88
C LEU A 32 5.77 -0.34 2.73
N LYS A 33 7.00 -0.77 3.03
CA LYS A 33 7.95 -1.22 2.01
C LYS A 33 7.37 -2.38 1.19
N ARG A 34 6.74 -3.37 1.84
CA ARG A 34 6.11 -4.49 1.14
C ARG A 34 4.91 -4.06 0.28
N VAL A 35 4.06 -3.17 0.78
CA VAL A 35 2.93 -2.61 0.01
C VAL A 35 3.46 -1.85 -1.21
N THR A 36 4.48 -1.02 -1.04
CA THR A 36 5.04 -0.24 -2.16
C THR A 36 5.77 -1.13 -3.18
N ASP A 37 6.50 -2.15 -2.75
CA ASP A 37 7.13 -3.12 -3.65
C ASP A 37 6.06 -3.92 -4.42
N HIS A 38 4.99 -4.33 -3.75
CA HIS A 38 3.86 -5.03 -4.38
C HIS A 38 3.15 -4.14 -5.41
N PHE A 39 2.86 -2.88 -5.08
CA PHE A 39 2.28 -1.91 -6.01
C PHE A 39 3.13 -1.76 -7.26
N LYS A 40 4.45 -1.58 -7.10
CA LYS A 40 5.40 -1.43 -8.20
C LYS A 40 5.41 -2.67 -9.10
N ALA A 41 5.43 -3.85 -8.51
CA ALA A 41 5.42 -5.11 -9.24
C ALA A 41 4.10 -5.32 -10.01
N LYS A 42 2.96 -5.09 -9.36
CA LYS A 42 1.63 -5.29 -9.95
C LYS A 42 1.37 -4.35 -11.12
N TYR A 43 1.71 -3.07 -10.98
CA TYR A 43 1.40 -2.05 -11.98
C TYR A 43 2.57 -1.72 -12.94
N GLY A 44 3.72 -2.37 -12.76
CA GLY A 44 4.89 -2.16 -13.62
C GLY A 44 5.47 -0.75 -13.53
N VAL A 45 5.44 -0.13 -12.35
CA VAL A 45 5.92 1.25 -12.12
C VAL A 45 7.17 1.30 -11.27
N VAL A 46 8.07 2.25 -11.55
CA VAL A 46 9.28 2.48 -10.74
C VAL A 46 9.02 3.47 -9.61
N LYS A 47 8.19 4.47 -9.87
CA LYS A 47 7.79 5.52 -8.92
C LYS A 47 6.28 5.51 -8.74
N ILE A 48 5.83 5.68 -7.51
CA ILE A 48 4.41 5.76 -7.14
C ILE A 48 4.04 7.25 -7.03
N ASP A 49 2.97 7.65 -7.70
CA ASP A 49 2.45 9.02 -7.67
C ASP A 49 1.84 9.30 -6.29
N SER A 50 2.02 10.52 -5.76
CA SER A 50 1.44 10.95 -4.49
C SER A 50 -0.09 10.83 -4.45
N ALA A 51 -0.77 10.85 -5.60
CA ALA A 51 -2.21 10.61 -5.70
C ALA A 51 -2.65 9.22 -5.20
N PHE A 52 -1.71 8.27 -5.07
CA PHE A 52 -1.98 6.93 -4.53
C PHE A 52 -1.65 6.79 -3.04
N SER A 53 -1.35 7.87 -2.31
CA SER A 53 -1.01 7.80 -0.88
C SER A 53 -2.09 7.10 -0.06
N PHE A 54 -3.36 7.44 -0.27
CA PHE A 54 -4.49 6.86 0.45
C PHE A 54 -4.62 5.34 0.22
N VAL A 55 -4.31 4.86 -0.99
CA VAL A 55 -4.32 3.41 -1.29
C VAL A 55 -3.25 2.71 -0.45
N LEU A 56 -2.06 3.30 -0.32
CA LEU A 56 -0.99 2.73 0.50
C LEU A 56 -1.36 2.77 1.99
N GLU A 57 -2.04 3.82 2.46
CA GLU A 57 -2.54 3.95 3.83
C GLU A 57 -3.54 2.83 4.16
N ASP A 58 -4.58 2.66 3.34
CA ASP A 58 -5.61 1.62 3.51
C ASP A 58 -5.00 0.21 3.53
N CYS A 59 -4.11 -0.09 2.58
CA CYS A 59 -3.44 -1.38 2.48
C CYS A 59 -2.52 -1.64 3.70
N LEU A 60 -1.81 -0.61 4.17
CA LEU A 60 -0.95 -0.72 5.33
C LEU A 60 -1.75 -1.00 6.61
N ILE A 61 -2.88 -0.30 6.81
CA ILE A 61 -3.80 -0.52 7.93
C ILE A 61 -4.33 -1.96 7.91
N ALA A 62 -4.80 -2.42 6.74
CA ALA A 62 -5.32 -3.78 6.58
C ALA A 62 -4.26 -4.84 6.94
N ARG A 63 -3.01 -4.67 6.47
CA ARG A 63 -1.89 -5.58 6.80
C ARG A 63 -1.53 -5.56 8.28
N PHE A 64 -1.51 -4.38 8.89
CA PHE A 64 -1.21 -4.23 10.31
C PHE A 64 -2.26 -4.95 11.18
N ASN A 65 -3.55 -4.67 10.92
CA ASN A 65 -4.66 -5.28 11.64
C ASN A 65 -4.70 -6.81 11.47
N ARG A 66 -4.42 -7.32 10.26
CA ARG A 66 -4.35 -8.77 10.01
C ARG A 66 -3.27 -9.43 10.86
N ARG A 67 -2.08 -8.85 10.94
CA ARG A 67 -0.98 -9.37 11.74
C ARG A 67 -1.28 -9.31 13.24
N GLY A 68 -1.97 -8.25 13.69
CA GLY A 68 -2.50 -8.17 15.05
C GLY A 68 -3.50 -9.29 15.36
N ALA A 69 -4.43 -9.56 14.44
CA ALA A 69 -5.40 -10.64 14.57
C ALA A 69 -4.73 -12.04 14.53
N GLU A 70 -3.70 -12.24 13.71
CA GLU A 70 -2.89 -13.46 13.70
C GLU A 70 -2.19 -13.71 15.05
N ARG A 71 -1.64 -12.66 15.67
CA ARG A 71 -1.03 -12.73 17.01
C ARG A 71 -2.07 -13.09 18.07
N ALA A 72 -3.20 -12.37 18.11
CA ALA A 72 -4.28 -12.63 19.06
C ALA A 72 -4.88 -14.04 18.91
N LYS A 73 -5.01 -14.55 17.66
CA LYS A 73 -5.41 -15.94 17.39
C LYS A 73 -4.36 -16.97 17.81
N SER A 74 -3.07 -16.69 17.58
CA SER A 74 -1.99 -17.57 18.06
C SER A 74 -1.98 -17.67 19.59
N GLU A 75 -2.36 -16.60 20.29
CA GLU A 75 -2.54 -16.60 21.75
C GLU A 75 -3.84 -17.30 22.20
N SER A 76 -4.89 -17.35 21.36
CA SER A 76 -6.22 -17.84 21.75
C SER A 76 -6.59 -19.27 21.29
N VAL A 77 -5.78 -19.95 20.47
CA VAL A 77 -6.21 -21.22 19.85
C VAL A 77 -5.38 -22.42 20.29
N GLU A 78 -5.90 -23.10 21.32
CA GLU A 78 -6.19 -24.53 21.26
C GLU A 78 -7.30 -24.77 20.21
N GLY A 79 -6.98 -25.42 19.08
CA GLY A 79 -7.90 -26.36 18.45
C GLY A 79 -8.75 -25.98 17.23
N HIS A 80 -8.79 -24.76 16.67
CA HIS A 80 -9.59 -24.49 15.45
C HIS A 80 -8.86 -23.65 14.38
N THR A 81 -8.67 -24.26 13.20
CA THR A 81 -8.06 -23.66 12.01
C THR A 81 -9.08 -22.78 11.27
N THR A 82 -8.83 -21.48 11.17
CA THR A 82 -9.53 -20.60 10.21
C THR A 82 -8.69 -20.40 8.97
N THR A 83 -9.25 -20.70 7.81
CA THR A 83 -8.60 -20.71 6.49
C THR A 83 -8.39 -19.27 5.99
N TYR A 84 -7.15 -18.77 5.99
CA TYR A 84 -6.73 -17.39 5.65
C TYR A 84 -6.70 -17.08 4.13
N TYR A 85 -7.64 -17.60 3.33
CA TYR A 85 -7.47 -17.66 1.87
C TYR A 85 -8.08 -16.48 1.06
N ASP A 86 -8.78 -15.53 1.67
CA ASP A 86 -9.63 -14.58 0.92
C ASP A 86 -8.99 -13.24 0.48
N PHE A 87 -7.71 -12.97 0.73
CA PHE A 87 -7.12 -11.64 0.48
C PHE A 87 -5.83 -11.68 -0.35
N LEU A 88 -5.87 -12.37 -1.49
CA LEU A 88 -4.73 -12.52 -2.40
C LEU A 88 -4.29 -11.20 -3.06
N ASP A 89 -5.14 -10.16 -3.06
CA ASP A 89 -4.82 -8.88 -3.70
C ASP A 89 -5.40 -7.66 -2.97
N GLU A 90 -4.56 -6.95 -2.23
CA GLU A 90 -4.96 -5.75 -1.47
C GLU A 90 -5.35 -4.55 -2.35
N PHE A 91 -5.01 -4.59 -3.64
CA PHE A 91 -5.28 -3.48 -4.56
C PHE A 91 -6.53 -3.69 -5.43
N GLU A 92 -7.16 -4.86 -5.37
CA GLU A 92 -8.35 -5.19 -6.16
C GLU A 92 -9.45 -4.09 -6.12
N PRO A 93 -9.79 -3.48 -4.96
CA PRO A 93 -10.80 -2.42 -4.92
C PRO A 93 -10.40 -1.14 -5.68
N TYR A 94 -9.11 -0.94 -5.91
CA TYR A 94 -8.55 0.28 -6.48
C TYR A 94 -8.05 0.10 -7.92
N ASP A 95 -8.03 -1.13 -8.44
CA ASP A 95 -7.40 -1.48 -9.72
C ASP A 95 -7.87 -0.61 -10.88
N ASN A 96 -9.18 -0.45 -11.05
CA ASN A 96 -9.74 0.35 -12.14
C ASN A 96 -9.28 1.82 -12.08
N MET A 97 -9.25 2.40 -10.87
CA MET A 97 -8.84 3.78 -10.66
C MET A 97 -7.33 3.95 -10.91
N ILE A 98 -6.52 3.02 -10.39
CA ILE A 98 -5.06 3.04 -10.54
C ILE A 98 -4.68 2.94 -12.00
N MET A 99 -5.22 1.95 -12.72
CA MET A 99 -4.94 1.75 -14.15
C MET A 99 -5.35 2.97 -14.98
N ALA A 100 -6.55 3.53 -14.76
CA ALA A 100 -6.99 4.73 -15.47
C ALA A 100 -6.05 5.92 -15.26
N LYS A 101 -5.59 6.14 -14.02
CA LYS A 101 -4.64 7.22 -13.70
C LYS A 101 -3.26 6.97 -14.34
N LEU A 102 -2.76 5.72 -14.32
CA LEU A 102 -1.49 5.37 -14.93
C LEU A 102 -1.50 5.54 -16.45
N ASP A 103 -2.60 5.22 -17.12
CA ASP A 103 -2.73 5.41 -18.56
C ASP A 103 -2.78 6.91 -18.93
N LEU A 104 -3.47 7.73 -18.13
CA LEU A 104 -3.41 9.20 -18.28
C LEU A 104 -1.99 9.76 -18.12
N ILE A 105 -1.18 9.18 -17.23
CA ILE A 105 0.22 9.56 -17.04
C ILE A 105 1.06 9.17 -18.26
N LYS A 106 0.88 7.94 -18.79
CA LYS A 106 1.58 7.47 -20.00
C LYS A 106 1.28 8.36 -21.22
N ASP A 107 0.02 8.72 -21.42
CA ASP A 107 -0.40 9.54 -22.56
C ASP A 107 0.15 10.97 -22.50
N LYS A 108 0.20 11.57 -21.31
CA LYS A 108 0.86 12.87 -21.12
C LYS A 108 2.36 12.80 -21.41
N SER A 109 3.02 11.70 -21.05
CA SER A 109 4.45 11.51 -21.34
C SER A 109 4.73 11.40 -22.85
N ARG A 110 3.85 10.76 -23.62
CA ARG A 110 4.03 10.59 -25.09
C ARG A 110 3.86 11.89 -25.86
N LYS A 111 2.95 12.77 -25.42
CA LYS A 111 2.72 14.07 -26.09
C LYS A 111 3.85 15.10 -25.87
N GLY A 112 4.73 14.89 -24.90
CA GLY A 112 5.86 15.79 -24.59
C GLY A 112 7.18 15.46 -25.28
N GLY A 113 7.26 14.36 -26.02
CA GLY A 113 8.49 13.98 -26.75
C GLY A 113 8.64 14.80 -28.03
N LEU A 114 9.51 15.82 -28.01
CA LEU A 114 9.94 16.52 -29.21
C LEU A 114 10.51 15.54 -30.24
N TYR A 115 10.00 15.60 -31.48
CA TYR A 115 10.66 15.04 -32.65
C TYR A 115 11.82 15.96 -33.02
N PHE A 116 13.05 15.45 -32.98
CA PHE A 116 14.18 16.07 -33.67
C PHE A 116 14.36 15.36 -35.01
N LEU A 117 14.33 16.15 -36.09
CA LEU A 117 14.57 15.76 -37.48
C LEU A 117 16.06 15.81 -37.79
#